data_AF-A0A5M4DCS9-F1
#
_entry.id   AF-A0A5M4DCS9-F1
#
_cell.length_a   1.000
_cell.length_b   1.000
_cell.length_c   1.000
_cell.angle_alpha   90.00
_cell.angle_beta   90.00
_cell.angle_gamma   90.00
#
_symmetry.space_group_name_H-M   'P 1'
#
loop_
_entity.id
_entity.type
_entity.pdbx_description
1 polymer ?
#
loop_
_entity_poly.entity_id
_entity_poly.type
_entity_poly.pdbx_seq_one_letter_code
_entity_poly.pdbx_strand_id
1 'polypeptide(L)'
;MPGDSERASVATVGSTLSCNRSLVQPGIPRNCRCRWIQFGSFLPSRRAGLVSIRACALPVCSTVNGVTSPGTIEQLTIRVSANAVADRRGTRPISTQVSKNPDGVPTAAVRMLAVDLDGTLLRSDRTPHPRSAQALVRASSAGLHVVLASGRNGPAIRAYSDQIGIRCPIVAANGAHVIDEDDFEVAHHSLGEPYWSPVADFAEKSGTHFHAYARDRLLFFADTRWSEIYLQRVRHLVPEYLDREQLRGIEVTKVMLVDEPNVLDQHQKELAARLRGTPVVLVRSEAEYLEFLSAKANKGEGLREIARRKGIERHEIAAIGDYSNDVPMLEYAGVSAAVSNASEDCKAVADRIVESNEEGGVASFVDSILSNRRQ
;
A
#
# COMPACT_ATOMS: atom_id res chain seq x y z
N MET A 1 6.95 -65.93 40.15
CA MET A 1 5.67 -66.63 39.95
C MET A 1 4.56 -65.66 40.32
N PRO A 2 3.52 -65.52 39.48
CA PRO A 2 3.07 -64.26 38.85
C PRO A 2 1.74 -63.71 39.46
N GLY A 3 1.13 -62.58 39.06
CA GLY A 3 1.28 -61.68 37.89
C GLY A 3 0.64 -60.30 38.17
N ASP A 4 1.10 -59.24 37.49
CA ASP A 4 0.44 -58.54 36.35
C ASP A 4 -0.56 -57.45 36.82
N SER A 5 -0.71 -56.25 36.24
CA SER A 5 -0.02 -55.46 35.21
C SER A 5 -0.81 -54.14 35.12
N GLU A 6 -0.15 -52.99 34.88
CA GLU A 6 -0.63 -51.92 33.98
C GLU A 6 0.40 -50.78 33.93
N ARG A 7 1.28 -50.85 32.92
CA ARG A 7 2.08 -49.72 32.45
C ARG A 7 1.20 -48.92 31.50
N ALA A 8 0.99 -47.64 31.79
CA ALA A 8 0.36 -46.71 30.88
C ALA A 8 1.16 -46.65 29.56
N SER A 9 0.54 -47.04 28.46
CA SER A 9 1.07 -46.87 27.11
C SER A 9 0.88 -45.41 26.68
N VAL A 10 1.98 -44.72 26.44
CA VAL A 10 1.97 -43.40 25.80
C VAL A 10 1.75 -43.62 24.30
N ALA A 11 0.56 -43.27 23.81
CA ALA A 11 0.31 -43.21 22.37
C ALA A 11 0.94 -41.94 21.80
N THR A 12 2.06 -42.10 21.09
CA THR A 12 2.71 -41.04 20.31
C THR A 12 1.85 -40.73 19.09
N VAL A 13 1.03 -39.67 19.13
CA VAL A 13 0.37 -39.16 17.92
C VAL A 13 1.36 -38.24 17.20
N GLY A 14 2.16 -38.81 16.31
CA GLY A 14 2.96 -38.04 15.36
C GLY A 14 2.06 -37.55 14.23
N SER A 15 1.73 -36.26 14.19
CA SER A 15 1.12 -35.64 13.02
C SER A 15 2.21 -35.19 12.05
N THR A 16 2.50 -36.02 11.05
CA THR A 16 3.29 -35.63 9.87
C THR A 16 2.39 -34.76 8.98
N LEU A 17 2.68 -33.45 8.89
CA LEU A 17 2.10 -32.59 7.86
C LEU A 17 2.71 -32.97 6.51
N SER A 18 1.91 -33.54 5.60
CA SER A 18 2.34 -33.78 4.23
C SER A 18 2.32 -32.47 3.46
N CYS A 19 3.47 -32.06 2.92
CA CYS A 19 3.52 -30.98 1.94
C CYS A 19 3.00 -31.52 0.61
N ASN A 20 1.88 -31.00 0.12
CA ASN A 20 1.33 -31.37 -1.18
C ASN A 20 2.30 -30.93 -2.29
N ARG A 21 2.75 -31.86 -3.13
CA ARG A 21 3.87 -31.66 -4.08
C ARG A 21 3.48 -30.89 -5.36
N SER A 22 2.30 -30.27 -5.40
CA SER A 22 1.74 -29.61 -6.57
C SER A 22 2.01 -28.09 -6.66
N LEU A 23 2.80 -27.53 -5.75
CA LEU A 23 3.20 -26.10 -5.78
C LEU A 23 4.73 -25.95 -5.81
N VAL A 24 5.38 -26.54 -6.80
CA VAL A 24 6.78 -26.24 -7.12
C VAL A 24 6.81 -25.53 -8.48
N GLN A 25 7.02 -24.21 -8.46
CA GLN A 25 7.36 -23.44 -9.66
C GLN A 25 8.65 -23.99 -10.29
N PRO A 26 8.80 -24.00 -11.63
CA PRO A 26 10.03 -24.46 -12.27
C PRO A 26 11.16 -23.44 -12.03
N GLY A 27 12.19 -23.81 -11.27
CA GLY A 27 13.39 -22.97 -11.09
C GLY A 27 14.26 -23.21 -9.85
N ILE A 28 13.81 -23.98 -8.86
CA ILE A 28 14.61 -24.19 -7.62
C ILE A 28 15.61 -25.36 -7.82
N PRO A 29 16.91 -25.18 -7.50
CA PRO A 29 17.91 -26.24 -7.62
C PRO A 29 17.60 -27.42 -6.68
N ARG A 30 17.86 -28.65 -7.13
CA ARG A 30 17.50 -29.93 -6.45
C ARG A 30 18.14 -30.17 -5.06
N ASN A 31 18.88 -29.23 -4.49
CA ASN A 31 19.70 -29.43 -3.28
C ASN A 31 19.28 -28.64 -2.02
N CYS A 32 18.14 -27.95 -2.00
CA CYS A 32 17.64 -27.34 -0.76
C CYS A 32 17.09 -28.42 0.21
N ARG A 33 17.73 -28.60 1.37
CA ARG A 33 17.23 -29.46 2.46
C ARG A 33 16.57 -28.63 3.56
N CYS A 34 15.24 -28.70 3.69
CA CYS A 34 14.54 -28.19 4.88
C CYS A 34 14.75 -29.16 6.06
N ARG A 35 15.20 -28.68 7.22
CA ARG A 35 15.22 -29.45 8.47
C ARG A 35 13.96 -29.14 9.30
N TRP A 36 13.35 -30.18 9.86
CA TRP A 36 12.15 -30.12 10.69
C TRP A 36 12.50 -29.73 12.13
N ILE A 37 11.66 -28.92 12.76
CA ILE A 37 11.73 -28.63 14.20
C ILE A 37 10.73 -29.54 14.93
N GLN A 38 11.19 -30.26 15.95
CA GLN A 38 10.38 -31.14 16.79
C GLN A 38 9.97 -30.37 18.06
N PHE A 39 8.67 -30.28 18.36
CA PHE A 39 8.17 -29.63 19.58
C PHE A 39 8.05 -30.63 20.74
N GLY A 40 8.48 -30.25 21.94
CA GLY A 40 8.35 -31.02 23.17
C GLY A 40 6.94 -30.99 23.77
N SER A 41 6.59 -32.04 24.52
CA SER A 41 5.27 -32.32 25.11
C SER A 41 4.94 -31.43 26.34
N PHE A 42 3.65 -31.11 26.54
CA PHE A 42 3.13 -30.50 27.78
C PHE A 42 1.86 -31.22 28.29
N LEU A 43 1.75 -31.34 29.62
CA LEU A 43 0.62 -31.92 30.36
C LEU A 43 -0.53 -30.90 30.51
N PRO A 44 -1.82 -31.30 30.33
CA PRO A 44 -2.94 -30.39 30.50
C PRO A 44 -3.29 -30.18 31.98
N SER A 45 -3.37 -28.92 32.44
CA SER A 45 -3.97 -28.59 33.74
C SER A 45 -5.48 -28.32 33.58
N ARG A 46 -6.30 -28.81 34.52
CA ARG A 46 -7.77 -28.85 34.46
C ARG A 46 -8.49 -27.51 34.76
N ARG A 47 -8.01 -26.37 34.28
CA ARG A 47 -8.80 -25.12 34.32
C ARG A 47 -8.73 -24.40 32.99
N ALA A 48 -9.88 -23.99 32.47
CA ALA A 48 -9.99 -23.14 31.30
C ALA A 48 -9.26 -21.83 31.57
N GLY A 49 -8.09 -21.66 30.98
CA GLY A 49 -7.26 -20.47 31.05
C GLY A 49 -6.45 -20.34 29.77
N LEU A 50 -6.30 -19.10 29.28
CA LEU A 50 -5.47 -18.79 28.11
C LEU A 50 -4.05 -19.35 28.31
N VAL A 51 -3.61 -20.22 27.40
CA VAL A 51 -2.21 -20.63 27.30
C VAL A 51 -1.54 -19.74 26.26
N SER A 52 -0.60 -18.90 26.70
CA SER A 52 0.25 -18.12 25.81
C SER A 52 1.48 -18.95 25.44
N ILE A 53 1.66 -19.25 24.16
CA ILE A 53 2.84 -19.98 23.66
C ILE A 53 3.78 -18.97 23.05
N ARG A 54 5.00 -18.83 23.60
CA ARG A 54 6.11 -18.10 22.94
C ARG A 54 6.89 -19.08 22.08
N ALA A 55 6.89 -18.87 20.77
CA ALA A 55 7.81 -19.56 19.86
C ALA A 55 8.95 -18.61 19.48
N CYS A 56 10.20 -19.02 19.72
CA CYS A 56 11.37 -18.38 19.12
C CYS A 56 11.76 -19.13 17.85
N ALA A 57 11.69 -18.48 16.70
CA ALA A 57 12.37 -18.97 15.50
C ALA A 57 13.84 -18.49 15.55
N LEU A 58 14.79 -19.43 15.51
CA LEU A 58 16.21 -19.09 15.28
C LEU A 58 16.45 -18.92 13.76
N PRO A 59 17.35 -18.01 13.35
CA PRO A 59 17.59 -17.74 11.93
C PRO A 59 18.26 -18.93 11.24
N VAL A 60 17.79 -19.25 10.04
CA VAL A 60 18.53 -20.08 9.09
C VAL A 60 19.47 -19.14 8.34
N CYS A 61 20.77 -19.15 8.66
CA CYS A 61 21.76 -18.43 7.88
C CYS A 61 21.87 -19.06 6.48
N SER A 62 21.64 -18.30 5.43
CA SER A 62 22.08 -18.64 4.07
C SER A 62 23.37 -17.89 3.75
N THR A 63 24.44 -18.64 3.48
CA THR A 63 25.64 -18.10 2.84
C THR A 63 25.47 -18.17 1.33
N VAL A 64 25.48 -17.02 0.66
CA VAL A 64 25.73 -16.92 -0.78
C VAL A 64 26.95 -16.00 -0.94
N ASN A 65 28.03 -16.53 -1.53
CA ASN A 65 29.27 -15.80 -1.82
C ASN A 65 29.95 -15.10 -0.61
N GLY A 66 29.99 -15.76 0.55
CA GLY A 66 30.92 -15.39 1.62
C GLY A 66 30.60 -14.12 2.44
N VAL A 67 29.41 -13.53 2.31
CA VAL A 67 28.96 -12.41 3.16
C VAL A 67 27.72 -12.81 3.97
N THR A 68 27.79 -12.67 5.29
CA THR A 68 26.68 -12.86 6.22
C THR A 68 26.02 -11.51 6.56
N SER A 69 24.69 -11.46 6.65
CA SER A 69 23.95 -10.32 7.18
C SER A 69 22.82 -10.81 8.11
N PRO A 70 22.61 -10.21 9.29
CA PRO A 70 21.59 -10.67 10.25
C PRO A 70 20.19 -10.17 9.84
N GLY A 71 19.25 -11.10 9.67
CA GLY A 71 17.83 -10.78 9.48
C GLY A 71 17.11 -10.57 10.82
N THR A 72 16.21 -9.58 10.86
CA THR A 72 15.40 -9.20 12.03
C THR A 72 14.29 -10.23 12.33
N ILE A 73 14.08 -10.56 13.61
CA ILE A 73 13.03 -11.48 14.07
C ILE A 73 11.73 -10.70 14.31
N GLU A 74 10.65 -11.01 13.58
CA GLU A 74 9.28 -10.63 13.98
C GLU A 74 8.68 -11.71 14.89
N GLN A 75 8.19 -11.31 16.08
CA GLN A 75 7.49 -12.20 16.99
C GLN A 75 6.04 -12.43 16.51
N LEU A 76 5.74 -13.65 16.07
CA LEU A 76 4.36 -14.07 15.82
C LEU A 76 3.67 -14.47 17.14
N THR A 77 2.60 -13.78 17.52
CA THR A 77 1.74 -14.20 18.66
C THR A 77 0.49 -14.88 18.11
N ILE A 78 0.33 -16.18 18.34
CA ILE A 78 -0.85 -16.95 17.93
C ILE A 78 -1.79 -17.11 19.13
N ARG A 79 -3.05 -16.65 19.01
CA ARG A 79 -4.12 -16.95 19.98
C ARG A 79 -4.89 -18.18 19.53
N VAL A 80 -5.05 -19.16 20.42
CA VAL A 80 -5.88 -20.35 20.19
C VAL A 80 -7.05 -20.32 21.16
N SER A 81 -8.28 -20.36 20.64
CA SER A 81 -9.50 -20.58 21.44
C SER A 81 -10.08 -21.95 21.10
N ALA A 82 -10.24 -22.83 22.10
CA ALA A 82 -10.83 -24.15 21.92
C ALA A 82 -12.27 -24.16 22.44
N ASN A 83 -13.25 -24.34 21.55
CA ASN A 83 -14.59 -24.80 21.92
C ASN A 83 -14.69 -26.29 21.55
N ALA A 84 -14.72 -27.16 22.55
CA ALA A 84 -14.89 -28.59 22.35
C ALA A 84 -16.39 -28.95 22.43
N VAL A 85 -16.95 -29.49 21.35
CA VAL A 85 -18.19 -30.28 21.41
C VAL A 85 -17.79 -31.75 21.28
N ALA A 86 -18.14 -32.55 22.29
CA ALA A 86 -17.82 -33.96 22.34
C ALA A 86 -18.81 -34.76 21.47
N ASP A 87 -18.31 -35.38 20.39
CA ASP A 87 -18.99 -36.49 19.72
C ASP A 87 -18.12 -37.75 19.78
N ARG A 88 -18.73 -38.89 20.16
CA ARG A 88 -18.07 -40.14 20.58
C ARG A 88 -17.58 -41.03 19.42
N ARG A 89 -17.33 -40.47 18.24
CA ARG A 89 -16.78 -41.23 17.10
C ARG A 89 -15.69 -40.45 16.38
N GLY A 90 -14.45 -40.64 16.85
CA GLY A 90 -13.21 -40.33 16.12
C GLY A 90 -12.92 -38.84 15.92
N THR A 91 -11.86 -38.35 16.55
CA THR A 91 -11.28 -37.02 16.27
C THR A 91 -10.88 -36.91 14.79
N ARG A 92 -11.63 -36.13 14.01
CA ARG A 92 -11.20 -35.69 12.68
C ARG A 92 -10.08 -34.67 12.83
N PRO A 93 -9.08 -34.63 11.93
CA PRO A 93 -8.11 -33.55 11.91
C PRO A 93 -8.85 -32.23 11.73
N ILE A 94 -8.66 -31.31 12.68
CA ILE A 94 -9.07 -29.92 12.53
C ILE A 94 -8.12 -29.32 11.50
N SER A 95 -8.57 -29.24 10.24
CA SER A 95 -7.92 -28.38 9.28
C SER A 95 -8.13 -26.95 9.75
N THR A 96 -7.07 -26.22 10.05
CA THR A 96 -7.12 -24.75 10.02
C THR A 96 -7.28 -24.33 8.56
N GLN A 97 -8.50 -24.41 8.04
CA GLN A 97 -8.87 -23.60 6.90
C GLN A 97 -9.00 -22.18 7.44
N VAL A 98 -8.06 -21.31 7.07
CA VAL A 98 -8.46 -19.92 6.86
C VAL A 98 -9.47 -20.01 5.73
N SER A 99 -10.75 -20.00 6.08
CA SER A 99 -11.80 -19.95 5.08
C SER A 99 -11.66 -18.61 4.39
N LYS A 100 -11.03 -18.61 3.21
CA LYS A 100 -11.37 -17.61 2.21
C LYS A 100 -12.87 -17.79 2.02
N ASN A 101 -13.66 -16.76 2.33
CA ASN A 101 -15.02 -16.68 1.81
C ASN A 101 -14.94 -16.91 0.29
N PRO A 102 -15.98 -17.38 -0.41
CA PRO A 102 -15.95 -17.51 -1.87
C PRO A 102 -15.48 -16.23 -2.59
N ASP A 103 -15.55 -15.09 -1.91
CA ASP A 103 -15.11 -13.76 -2.36
C ASP A 103 -13.70 -13.34 -1.88
N GLY A 104 -12.94 -14.18 -1.16
CA GLY A 104 -11.50 -13.98 -0.92
C GLY A 104 -11.05 -13.05 0.22
N VAL A 105 -11.94 -12.43 1.00
CA VAL A 105 -11.55 -11.48 2.07
C VAL A 105 -11.28 -12.17 3.41
N PRO A 106 -10.12 -11.97 4.05
CA PRO A 106 -9.89 -12.37 5.44
C PRO A 106 -10.86 -11.67 6.39
N THR A 107 -11.36 -12.38 7.40
CA THR A 107 -12.39 -11.98 8.39
C THR A 107 -11.97 -10.89 9.38
N ALA A 108 -10.89 -10.14 9.13
CA ALA A 108 -10.57 -8.96 9.93
C ALA A 108 -11.38 -7.76 9.43
N ALA A 109 -12.10 -7.08 10.32
CA ALA A 109 -12.92 -5.94 9.94
C ALA A 109 -12.03 -4.80 9.43
N VAL A 110 -12.17 -4.45 8.14
CA VAL A 110 -11.52 -3.26 7.58
C VAL A 110 -11.90 -2.02 8.41
N ARG A 111 -10.90 -1.21 8.77
CA ARG A 111 -11.05 0.03 9.55
C ARG A 111 -10.56 1.26 8.79
N MET A 112 -9.76 1.09 7.75
CA MET A 112 -9.27 2.18 6.91
C MET A 112 -9.49 1.86 5.43
N LEU A 113 -9.84 2.86 4.65
CA LEU A 113 -9.98 2.78 3.19
C LEU A 113 -9.17 3.90 2.54
N ALA A 114 -8.12 3.54 1.81
CA ALA A 114 -7.36 4.46 0.99
C ALA A 114 -7.88 4.47 -0.46
N VAL A 115 -8.06 5.65 -1.03
CA VAL A 115 -8.69 5.83 -2.34
C VAL A 115 -7.85 6.78 -3.17
N ASP A 116 -7.43 6.33 -4.35
CA ASP A 116 -6.87 7.22 -5.35
C ASP A 116 -7.91 8.19 -5.94
N LEU A 117 -7.46 9.33 -6.45
CA LEU A 117 -8.30 10.31 -7.13
C LEU A 117 -8.43 10.06 -8.63
N ASP A 118 -7.41 10.39 -9.40
CA ASP A 118 -7.46 10.57 -10.85
C ASP A 118 -7.51 9.23 -11.56
N GLY A 119 -8.61 8.92 -12.25
CA GLY A 119 -8.76 7.60 -12.87
C GLY A 119 -9.34 6.54 -11.94
N THR A 120 -9.55 6.86 -10.66
CA THR A 120 -10.16 5.97 -9.66
C THR A 120 -11.47 6.53 -9.08
N LEU A 121 -11.41 7.61 -8.30
CA LEU A 121 -12.59 8.30 -7.74
C LEU A 121 -13.16 9.33 -8.72
N LEU A 122 -12.27 9.98 -9.47
CA LEU A 122 -12.59 11.02 -10.44
C LEU A 122 -12.77 10.40 -11.82
N ARG A 123 -13.80 10.90 -12.51
CA ARG A 123 -14.06 10.60 -13.92
C ARG A 123 -13.06 11.32 -14.82
N SER A 124 -13.09 11.01 -16.11
CA SER A 124 -12.30 11.67 -17.15
C SER A 124 -12.45 13.20 -17.19
N ASP A 125 -13.63 13.72 -16.82
CA ASP A 125 -13.92 15.16 -16.67
C ASP A 125 -13.38 15.79 -15.37
N ARG A 126 -12.65 15.00 -14.56
CA ARG A 126 -12.06 15.35 -13.25
C ARG A 126 -13.10 15.70 -12.17
N THR A 127 -14.33 15.21 -12.30
CA THR A 127 -15.37 15.30 -11.26
C THR A 127 -15.49 13.99 -10.48
N PRO A 128 -15.79 14.02 -9.16
CA PRO A 128 -16.04 12.81 -8.40
C PRO A 128 -17.28 12.07 -8.92
N HIS A 129 -17.16 10.76 -9.15
CA HIS A 129 -18.33 9.98 -9.54
C HIS A 129 -19.39 9.99 -8.41
N PRO A 130 -20.66 10.34 -8.66
CA PRO A 130 -21.65 10.56 -7.59
C PRO A 130 -21.87 9.36 -6.67
N ARG A 131 -21.96 8.13 -7.22
CA ARG A 131 -22.14 6.93 -6.40
C ARG A 131 -20.92 6.65 -5.54
N SER A 132 -19.73 6.91 -6.07
CA SER A 132 -18.45 6.70 -5.37
C SER A 132 -18.30 7.68 -4.22
N ALA A 133 -18.54 8.97 -4.47
CA ALA A 133 -18.55 10.01 -3.44
C ALA A 133 -19.53 9.68 -2.30
N GLN A 134 -20.77 9.31 -2.62
CA GLN A 134 -21.76 8.90 -1.61
C GLN A 134 -21.31 7.65 -0.84
N ALA A 135 -20.64 6.69 -1.50
CA ALA A 135 -20.12 5.51 -0.83
C ALA A 135 -19.02 5.88 0.18
N LEU A 136 -18.13 6.82 -0.14
CA LEU A 136 -17.12 7.31 0.81
C LEU A 136 -17.77 7.99 2.03
N VAL A 137 -18.82 8.78 1.83
CA VAL A 137 -19.60 9.35 2.94
C VAL A 137 -20.21 8.26 3.82
N ARG A 138 -20.80 7.21 3.22
CA ARG A 138 -21.33 6.05 3.96
C ARG A 138 -20.23 5.31 4.72
N ALA A 139 -19.07 5.10 4.10
CA ALA A 139 -17.93 4.45 4.74
C ALA A 139 -17.44 5.24 5.96
N SER A 140 -17.26 6.55 5.81
CA SER A 140 -16.89 7.45 6.90
C SER A 140 -17.94 7.44 8.03
N SER A 141 -19.23 7.51 7.68
CA SER A 141 -20.34 7.44 8.64
C SER A 141 -20.42 6.10 9.38
N ALA A 142 -19.93 5.02 8.76
CA ALA A 142 -19.80 3.70 9.37
C ALA A 142 -18.52 3.53 10.20
N GLY A 143 -17.75 4.60 10.43
CA GLY A 143 -16.53 4.60 11.24
C GLY A 143 -15.30 4.04 10.52
N LEU A 144 -15.28 4.01 9.18
CA LEU A 144 -14.04 3.77 8.44
C LEU A 144 -13.25 5.07 8.36
N HIS A 145 -11.95 4.98 8.60
CA HIS A 145 -11.02 6.05 8.26
C HIS A 145 -10.81 6.06 6.75
N VAL A 146 -11.53 6.93 6.04
CA VAL A 146 -11.25 7.19 4.62
C VAL A 146 -9.97 8.00 4.52
N VAL A 147 -9.10 7.70 3.55
CA VAL A 147 -7.86 8.42 3.24
C VAL A 147 -7.84 8.67 1.74
N LEU A 148 -7.56 9.91 1.32
CA LEU A 148 -7.38 10.23 -0.09
C LEU A 148 -5.90 10.27 -0.43
N ALA A 149 -5.47 9.54 -1.47
CA ALA A 149 -4.07 9.45 -1.88
C ALA A 149 -3.92 9.88 -3.34
N SER A 150 -3.01 10.80 -3.66
CA SER A 150 -2.85 11.29 -5.04
C SER A 150 -1.45 11.88 -5.29
N GLY A 151 -1.10 12.00 -6.58
CA GLY A 151 0.05 12.79 -7.02
C GLY A 151 -0.14 14.30 -6.85
N ARG A 152 -1.38 14.77 -6.64
CA ARG A 152 -1.71 16.19 -6.38
C ARG A 152 -1.16 16.68 -5.03
N ASN A 153 -1.07 18.00 -4.82
CA ASN A 153 -0.67 18.56 -3.52
C ASN A 153 -1.84 18.51 -2.52
N GLY A 154 -1.57 18.81 -1.26
CA GLY A 154 -2.56 18.79 -0.17
C GLY A 154 -3.82 19.60 -0.48
N PRO A 155 -3.70 20.90 -0.85
CA PRO A 155 -4.85 21.75 -1.13
C PRO A 155 -5.74 21.25 -2.27
N ALA A 156 -5.14 20.74 -3.36
CA ALA A 156 -5.94 20.21 -4.48
C ALA A 156 -6.71 18.94 -4.09
N ILE A 157 -6.13 18.08 -3.24
CA ILE A 157 -6.84 16.90 -2.72
C ILE A 157 -7.93 17.33 -1.73
N ARG A 158 -7.63 18.30 -0.86
CA ARG A 158 -8.57 18.85 0.13
C ARG A 158 -9.81 19.44 -0.54
N ALA A 159 -9.66 20.14 -1.66
CA ALA A 159 -10.81 20.66 -2.43
C ALA A 159 -11.82 19.56 -2.81
N TYR A 160 -11.35 18.35 -3.18
CA TYR A 160 -12.24 17.21 -3.45
C TYR A 160 -12.82 16.60 -2.18
N SER A 161 -12.02 16.51 -1.11
CA SER A 161 -12.49 16.10 0.23
C SER A 161 -13.70 16.96 0.66
N ASP A 162 -13.56 18.28 0.52
CA ASP A 162 -14.59 19.26 0.86
C ASP A 162 -15.81 19.16 -0.08
N GLN A 163 -15.59 18.98 -1.39
CA GLN A 163 -16.66 18.77 -2.37
C GLN A 163 -17.50 17.52 -2.07
N ILE A 164 -16.86 16.44 -1.62
CA ILE A 164 -17.53 15.18 -1.28
C ILE A 164 -18.24 15.28 0.09
N GLY A 165 -17.81 16.22 0.94
CA GLY A 165 -18.33 16.37 2.30
C GLY A 165 -17.72 15.38 3.28
N ILE A 166 -16.46 14.96 3.06
CA ILE A 166 -15.70 14.14 4.01
C ILE A 166 -14.48 14.93 4.48
N ARG A 167 -14.18 14.83 5.78
CA ARG A 167 -12.92 15.34 6.34
C ARG A 167 -12.04 14.14 6.65
N CYS A 168 -10.91 14.03 5.94
CA CYS A 168 -10.05 12.85 6.00
C CYS A 168 -8.56 13.19 5.94
N PRO A 169 -7.67 12.27 6.37
CA PRO A 169 -6.25 12.33 6.03
C PRO A 169 -6.01 12.34 4.52
N ILE A 170 -4.89 12.93 4.13
CA ILE A 170 -4.44 13.12 2.76
C ILE A 170 -3.01 12.61 2.61
N VAL A 171 -2.79 11.75 1.63
CA VAL A 171 -1.47 11.33 1.14
C VAL A 171 -1.22 12.07 -0.17
N ALA A 172 -0.54 13.20 -0.09
CA ALA A 172 -0.27 14.11 -1.21
C ALA A 172 1.10 13.85 -1.84
N ALA A 173 1.27 14.36 -3.07
CA ALA A 173 2.51 14.31 -3.83
C ALA A 173 3.10 12.89 -3.87
N ASN A 174 2.27 11.89 -4.18
CA ASN A 174 2.64 10.47 -4.17
C ASN A 174 3.24 10.01 -2.83
N GLY A 175 2.74 10.54 -1.71
CA GLY A 175 3.23 10.21 -0.36
C GLY A 175 4.44 10.99 0.11
N ALA A 176 4.91 11.98 -0.66
CA ALA A 176 5.96 12.88 -0.20
C ALA A 176 5.47 13.90 0.84
N HIS A 177 4.16 14.15 0.94
CA HIS A 177 3.57 15.01 1.96
C HIS A 177 2.30 14.35 2.51
N VAL A 178 2.27 14.08 3.81
CA VAL A 178 1.19 13.36 4.49
C VAL A 178 0.58 14.26 5.54
N ILE A 179 -0.73 14.45 5.45
CA ILE A 179 -1.50 15.38 6.28
C ILE A 179 -2.65 14.59 6.92
N ASP A 180 -2.93 14.81 8.20
CA ASP A 180 -4.10 14.19 8.84
C ASP A 180 -5.40 14.98 8.62
N GLU A 181 -6.49 14.54 9.25
CA GLU A 181 -7.78 15.22 9.14
C GLU A 181 -7.83 16.59 9.83
N ASP A 182 -6.84 16.94 10.65
CA ASP A 182 -6.75 18.23 11.35
C ASP A 182 -5.77 19.19 10.65
N ASP A 183 -5.37 18.85 9.42
CA ASP A 183 -4.35 19.53 8.62
C ASP A 183 -2.95 19.55 9.27
N PHE A 184 -2.67 18.61 10.19
CA PHE A 184 -1.34 18.45 10.76
C PHE A 184 -0.42 17.68 9.80
N GLU A 185 0.78 18.21 9.55
CA GLU A 185 1.82 17.53 8.77
C GLU A 185 2.35 16.30 9.54
N VAL A 186 1.92 15.11 9.11
CA VAL A 186 2.35 13.83 9.69
C VAL A 186 3.75 13.47 9.20
N ALA A 187 4.03 13.69 7.93
CA ALA A 187 5.34 13.44 7.32
C ALA A 187 5.55 14.32 6.08
N HIS A 188 6.81 14.74 5.87
CA HIS A 188 7.26 15.39 4.65
C HIS A 188 8.61 14.82 4.22
N HIS A 189 8.71 14.42 2.96
CA HIS A 189 9.90 13.85 2.34
C HIS A 189 10.39 14.79 1.23
N SER A 190 11.15 15.80 1.62
CA SER A 190 11.70 16.77 0.68
C SER A 190 12.71 16.16 -0.29
N LEU A 191 12.71 16.67 -1.52
CA LEU A 191 13.75 16.48 -2.51
C LEU A 191 14.81 17.58 -2.35
N GLY A 192 16.04 17.21 -2.01
CA GLY A 192 17.13 18.17 -1.80
C GLY A 192 17.64 18.85 -3.08
N GLU A 193 18.27 20.02 -2.93
CA GLU A 193 18.85 20.81 -4.04
C GLU A 193 19.79 20.02 -4.96
N PRO A 194 20.70 19.17 -4.46
CA PRO A 194 21.57 18.37 -5.33
C PRO A 194 20.81 17.45 -6.29
N TYR A 195 19.52 17.20 -6.04
CA TYR A 195 18.69 16.30 -6.81
C TYR A 195 17.69 17.02 -7.72
N TRP A 196 17.04 18.09 -7.25
CA TRP A 196 16.12 18.85 -8.12
C TRP A 196 16.86 19.77 -9.08
N SER A 197 18.02 20.29 -8.70
CA SER A 197 18.76 21.28 -9.50
C SER A 197 19.21 20.72 -10.86
N PRO A 198 19.79 19.50 -10.95
CA PRO A 198 20.12 18.91 -12.25
C PRO A 198 18.91 18.65 -13.16
N VAL A 199 17.73 18.41 -12.58
CA VAL A 199 16.48 18.24 -13.35
C VAL A 199 16.02 19.58 -13.93
N ALA A 200 16.12 20.66 -13.16
CA ALA A 200 15.84 22.01 -13.64
C ALA A 200 16.82 22.42 -14.77
N ASP A 201 18.13 22.16 -14.60
CA ASP A 201 19.14 22.39 -15.66
C ASP A 201 18.82 21.62 -16.94
N PHE A 202 18.34 20.39 -16.79
CA PHE A 202 17.97 19.55 -17.92
C PHE A 202 16.76 20.14 -18.65
N ALA A 203 15.71 20.51 -17.92
CA ALA A 203 14.49 21.07 -18.46
C ALA A 203 14.74 22.35 -19.26
N GLU A 204 15.58 23.25 -18.73
CA GLU A 204 15.97 24.48 -19.41
C GLU A 204 16.67 24.19 -20.74
N LYS A 205 17.61 23.23 -20.75
CA LYS A 205 18.34 22.84 -21.97
C LYS A 205 17.47 22.13 -22.99
N SER A 206 16.51 21.33 -22.56
CA SER A 206 15.59 20.61 -23.44
C SER A 206 14.41 21.46 -23.92
N GLY A 207 14.14 22.60 -23.26
CA GLY A 207 12.94 23.41 -23.50
C GLY A 207 11.67 22.79 -22.90
N THR A 208 11.80 21.81 -22.00
CA THR A 208 10.67 21.14 -21.36
C THR A 208 10.12 21.96 -20.20
N HIS A 209 8.79 22.01 -20.06
CA HIS A 209 8.20 22.73 -18.94
C HIS A 209 8.57 22.06 -17.61
N PHE A 210 9.01 22.88 -16.65
CA PHE A 210 9.41 22.47 -15.32
C PHE A 210 8.64 23.26 -14.27
N HIS A 211 8.17 22.57 -13.24
CA HIS A 211 7.65 23.20 -12.03
C HIS A 211 7.97 22.36 -10.80
N ALA A 212 7.78 22.97 -9.63
CA ALA A 212 8.04 22.34 -8.35
C ALA A 212 6.81 22.41 -7.43
N TYR A 213 6.71 21.44 -6.54
CA TYR A 213 5.85 21.52 -5.37
C TYR A 213 6.71 21.78 -4.14
N ALA A 214 6.24 22.66 -3.26
CA ALA A 214 6.79 22.84 -1.92
C ALA A 214 5.62 22.82 -0.92
N ARG A 215 5.35 21.63 -0.38
CA ARG A 215 4.14 21.29 0.39
C ARG A 215 2.88 21.66 -0.39
N ASP A 216 2.24 22.75 0.03
CA ASP A 216 0.97 23.24 -0.49
C ASP A 216 1.17 24.16 -1.70
N ARG A 217 2.39 24.62 -1.93
CA ARG A 217 2.72 25.61 -2.96
C ARG A 217 3.00 24.94 -4.30
N LEU A 218 2.39 25.48 -5.35
CA LEU A 218 2.72 25.20 -6.75
C LEU A 218 3.66 26.29 -7.25
N LEU A 219 4.87 25.93 -7.67
CA LEU A 219 5.92 26.89 -8.03
C LEU A 219 6.24 26.79 -9.52
N PHE A 220 5.93 27.83 -10.28
CA PHE A 220 6.23 27.96 -11.71
C PHE A 220 7.43 28.87 -11.95
N PHE A 221 8.17 28.59 -13.02
CA PHE A 221 9.37 29.33 -13.42
C PHE A 221 9.22 30.03 -14.77
N ALA A 222 8.23 29.61 -15.56
CA ALA A 222 7.87 30.22 -16.83
C ALA A 222 6.44 29.80 -17.21
N ASP A 223 5.75 30.68 -17.95
CA ASP A 223 4.53 30.31 -18.64
C ASP A 223 4.86 29.57 -19.94
N THR A 224 4.20 28.44 -20.14
CA THR A 224 4.33 27.60 -21.33
C THR A 224 2.94 27.03 -21.67
N ARG A 225 2.74 26.47 -22.86
CA ARG A 225 1.47 25.75 -23.13
C ARG A 225 1.19 24.66 -22.09
N TRP A 226 2.25 24.05 -21.55
CA TRP A 226 2.15 22.97 -20.58
C TRP A 226 1.77 23.46 -19.19
N SER A 227 2.15 24.68 -18.81
CA SER A 227 1.71 25.28 -17.54
C SER A 227 0.20 25.50 -17.56
N GLU A 228 -0.35 25.98 -18.67
CA GLU A 228 -1.80 26.16 -18.86
C GLU A 228 -2.56 24.82 -18.81
N ILE A 229 -2.09 23.83 -19.58
CA ILE A 229 -2.68 22.47 -19.58
C ILE A 229 -2.65 21.87 -18.17
N TYR A 230 -1.55 22.08 -17.44
CA TYR A 230 -1.41 21.61 -16.08
C TYR A 230 -2.44 22.25 -15.14
N LEU A 231 -2.58 23.58 -15.16
CA LEU A 231 -3.53 24.31 -14.31
C LEU A 231 -4.98 23.88 -14.56
N GLN A 232 -5.36 23.60 -15.80
CA GLN A 232 -6.68 23.08 -16.15
C GLN A 232 -6.98 21.71 -15.51
N ARG A 233 -5.94 20.87 -15.34
CA ARG A 233 -6.06 19.52 -14.77
C ARG A 233 -6.07 19.53 -13.25
N VAL A 234 -5.18 20.30 -12.60
CA VAL A 234 -5.11 20.33 -11.14
C VAL A 234 -6.30 21.05 -10.52
N ARG A 235 -6.83 22.10 -11.17
CA ARG A 235 -7.92 22.96 -10.68
C ARG A 235 -7.63 23.54 -9.28
N HIS A 236 -8.20 24.70 -8.96
CA HIS A 236 -8.13 25.29 -7.60
C HIS A 236 -6.72 25.66 -7.06
N LEU A 237 -5.64 25.42 -7.81
CA LEU A 237 -4.31 25.89 -7.47
C LEU A 237 -3.97 27.14 -8.26
N VAL A 238 -3.42 28.12 -7.55
CA VAL A 238 -2.80 29.29 -8.14
C VAL A 238 -1.29 29.09 -8.04
N PRO A 239 -0.55 29.13 -9.16
CA PRO A 239 0.89 29.01 -9.12
C PRO A 239 1.52 30.30 -8.56
N GLU A 240 2.59 30.13 -7.82
CA GLU A 240 3.52 31.21 -7.49
C GLU A 240 4.66 31.21 -8.51
N TYR A 241 5.03 32.38 -9.00
CA TYR A 241 6.13 32.52 -9.95
C TYR A 241 7.40 32.91 -9.23
N LEU A 242 8.42 32.07 -9.39
CA LEU A 242 9.74 32.26 -8.80
C LEU A 242 10.80 32.10 -9.89
N ASP A 243 11.93 32.75 -9.71
CA ASP A 243 13.16 32.33 -10.38
C ASP A 243 13.76 31.11 -9.67
N ARG A 244 14.72 30.47 -10.34
CA ARG A 244 15.34 29.25 -9.81
C ARG A 244 16.24 29.50 -8.59
N GLU A 245 16.81 30.69 -8.47
CA GLU A 245 17.64 31.03 -7.32
C GLU A 245 16.79 31.12 -6.06
N GLN A 246 15.56 31.63 -6.17
CA GLN A 246 14.56 31.66 -5.10
C GLN A 246 14.08 30.27 -4.68
N LEU A 247 14.25 29.23 -5.50
CA LEU A 247 13.98 27.85 -5.10
C LEU A 247 15.02 27.33 -4.09
N ARG A 248 16.22 27.91 -4.07
CA ARG A 248 17.24 27.56 -3.08
C ARG A 248 16.77 28.01 -1.69
N GLY A 249 16.84 27.09 -0.73
CA GLY A 249 16.33 27.32 0.63
C GLY A 249 14.84 27.02 0.82
N ILE A 250 14.11 26.62 -0.25
CA ILE A 250 12.77 26.06 -0.13
C ILE A 250 12.88 24.54 0.03
N GLU A 251 12.13 23.98 0.98
CA GLU A 251 11.96 22.52 1.09
C GLU A 251 11.03 22.02 -0.03
N VAL A 252 11.62 21.72 -1.18
CA VAL A 252 10.92 21.17 -2.34
C VAL A 252 10.41 19.77 -2.01
N THR A 253 9.13 19.51 -2.23
CA THR A 253 8.50 18.19 -2.04
C THR A 253 8.74 17.29 -3.25
N LYS A 254 8.57 17.84 -4.45
CA LYS A 254 8.84 17.17 -5.72
C LYS A 254 9.07 18.18 -6.83
N VAL A 255 9.66 17.73 -7.93
CA VAL A 255 9.69 18.48 -9.18
C VAL A 255 9.10 17.66 -10.32
N MET A 256 8.60 18.33 -11.35
CA MET A 256 7.90 17.68 -12.46
C MET A 256 8.34 18.30 -13.78
N LEU A 257 8.54 17.43 -14.77
CA LEU A 257 8.62 17.78 -16.18
C LEU A 257 7.28 17.47 -16.83
N VAL A 258 6.79 18.41 -17.65
CA VAL A 258 5.56 18.25 -18.42
C VAL A 258 5.87 18.44 -19.89
N ASP A 259 5.60 17.41 -20.68
CA ASP A 259 5.82 17.45 -22.13
C ASP A 259 5.03 16.37 -22.88
N GLU A 260 5.22 16.30 -24.19
CA GLU A 260 4.71 15.22 -25.03
C GLU A 260 5.21 13.85 -24.54
N PRO A 261 4.36 12.79 -24.54
CA PRO A 261 4.74 11.49 -23.99
C PRO A 261 6.05 10.92 -24.56
N ASN A 262 6.23 11.02 -25.87
CA ASN A 262 7.45 10.54 -26.55
C ASN A 262 8.71 11.30 -26.14
N VAL A 263 8.59 12.60 -25.83
CA VAL A 263 9.68 13.44 -25.34
C VAL A 263 10.05 12.99 -23.92
N LEU A 264 9.05 12.83 -23.06
CA LEU A 264 9.25 12.37 -21.69
C LEU A 264 9.78 10.93 -21.60
N ASP A 265 9.45 10.05 -22.54
CA ASP A 265 10.04 8.71 -22.60
C ASP A 265 11.56 8.74 -22.85
N GLN A 266 12.02 9.69 -23.67
CA GLN A 266 13.45 9.92 -23.89
C GLN A 266 14.09 10.52 -22.64
N HIS A 267 13.46 11.56 -22.05
CA HIS A 267 13.95 12.22 -20.84
C HIS A 267 14.02 11.27 -19.64
N GLN A 268 13.04 10.38 -19.48
CA GLN A 268 13.02 9.38 -18.43
C GLN A 268 14.23 8.45 -18.53
N LYS A 269 14.56 7.95 -19.74
CA LYS A 269 15.72 7.08 -19.94
C LYS A 269 17.02 7.79 -19.57
N GLU A 270 17.18 9.03 -20.01
CA GLU A 270 18.38 9.83 -19.76
C GLU A 270 18.53 10.21 -18.28
N LEU A 271 17.47 10.76 -17.67
CA LEU A 271 17.49 11.19 -16.27
C LEU A 271 17.55 10.00 -15.32
N ALA A 272 16.93 8.87 -15.63
CA ALA A 272 17.10 7.63 -14.85
C ALA A 272 18.55 7.14 -14.87
N ALA A 273 19.27 7.30 -15.98
CA ALA A 273 20.70 6.97 -16.05
C ALA A 273 21.54 7.94 -15.21
N ARG A 274 21.26 9.24 -15.28
CA ARG A 274 21.98 10.29 -14.54
C ARG A 274 21.77 10.23 -13.03
N LEU A 275 20.55 9.89 -12.60
CA LEU A 275 20.15 9.85 -11.19
C LEU A 275 20.28 8.45 -10.58
N ARG A 276 20.85 7.48 -11.31
CA ARG A 276 21.05 6.12 -10.83
C ARG A 276 21.90 6.11 -9.55
N GLY A 277 21.40 5.44 -8.52
CA GLY A 277 22.09 5.34 -7.22
C GLY A 277 21.89 6.54 -6.30
N THR A 278 21.12 7.55 -6.73
CA THR A 278 20.68 8.65 -5.86
C THR A 278 19.37 8.29 -5.14
N PRO A 279 19.01 8.96 -4.04
CA PRO A 279 17.73 8.73 -3.35
C PRO A 279 16.55 9.43 -4.06
N VAL A 280 16.48 9.33 -5.39
CA VAL A 280 15.42 9.91 -6.22
C VAL A 280 14.67 8.80 -6.93
N VAL A 281 13.34 8.88 -6.90
CA VAL A 281 12.47 8.02 -7.69
C VAL A 281 11.82 8.84 -8.81
N LEU A 282 11.74 8.23 -9.99
CA LEU A 282 11.03 8.78 -11.14
C LEU A 282 9.66 8.11 -11.22
N VAL A 283 8.60 8.91 -11.32
CA VAL A 283 7.22 8.42 -11.33
C VAL A 283 6.48 8.99 -12.52
N ARG A 284 5.71 8.14 -13.20
CA ARG A 284 4.70 8.53 -14.19
C ARG A 284 3.33 8.50 -13.49
N SER A 285 2.64 9.63 -13.46
CA SER A 285 1.26 9.73 -12.97
C SER A 285 0.25 9.96 -14.09
N GLU A 286 0.72 10.50 -15.22
CA GLU A 286 0.00 10.66 -16.49
C GLU A 286 1.02 10.49 -17.62
N ALA A 287 0.55 10.27 -18.85
CA ALA A 287 1.41 10.11 -20.01
C ALA A 287 2.29 11.36 -20.29
N GLU A 288 1.80 12.55 -19.94
CA GLU A 288 2.51 13.82 -20.12
C GLU A 288 3.28 14.29 -18.87
N TYR A 289 3.35 13.49 -17.79
CA TYR A 289 4.04 13.87 -16.56
C TYR A 289 5.22 12.95 -16.26
N LEU A 290 6.36 13.55 -15.92
CA LEU A 290 7.51 12.85 -15.35
C LEU A 290 7.90 13.54 -14.05
N GLU A 291 7.68 12.84 -12.93
CA GLU A 291 7.87 13.36 -11.59
C GLU A 291 9.15 12.83 -10.95
N PHE A 292 9.78 13.67 -10.13
CA PHE A 292 10.98 13.36 -9.37
C PHE A 292 10.70 13.61 -7.90
N LEU A 293 10.81 12.56 -7.09
CA LEU A 293 10.52 12.61 -5.67
C LEU A 293 11.66 11.96 -4.87
N SER A 294 11.68 12.19 -3.56
CA SER A 294 12.51 11.40 -2.65
C SER A 294 12.17 9.91 -2.77
N ALA A 295 13.16 9.03 -2.77
CA ALA A 295 12.95 7.58 -2.79
C ALA A 295 12.19 7.04 -1.55
N LYS A 296 12.02 7.87 -0.52
CA LYS A 296 11.16 7.58 0.65
C LYS A 296 9.68 7.78 0.37
N ALA A 297 9.32 8.45 -0.72
CA ALA A 297 7.94 8.80 -1.05
C ALA A 297 7.32 7.76 -1.99
N ASN A 298 6.25 7.13 -1.52
CA ASN A 298 5.24 6.49 -2.35
C ASN A 298 3.90 6.47 -1.58
N LYS A 299 2.77 6.22 -2.27
CA LYS A 299 1.44 6.21 -1.64
C LYS A 299 1.31 5.17 -0.53
N GLY A 300 2.02 4.03 -0.62
CA GLY A 300 2.04 2.99 0.40
C GLY A 300 2.75 3.41 1.69
N GLU A 301 3.91 4.07 1.60
CA GLU A 301 4.60 4.66 2.76
C GLU A 301 3.75 5.74 3.42
N GLY A 302 3.14 6.63 2.63
CA GLY A 302 2.26 7.66 3.16
C GLY A 302 1.04 7.07 3.88
N LEU A 303 0.43 6.02 3.31
CA LEU A 303 -0.65 5.29 3.96
C LEU A 303 -0.21 4.61 5.26
N ARG A 304 1.00 4.03 5.28
CA ARG A 304 1.59 3.43 6.49
C ARG A 304 1.75 4.46 7.61
N GLU A 305 2.16 5.69 7.32
CA GLU A 305 2.29 6.73 8.36
C GLU A 305 0.93 7.10 8.97
N ILE A 306 -0.11 7.22 8.16
CA ILE A 306 -1.48 7.45 8.65
C ILE A 306 -1.96 6.25 9.49
N ALA A 307 -1.77 5.02 9.00
CA ALA A 307 -2.16 3.81 9.70
C ALA A 307 -1.49 3.68 11.08
N ARG A 308 -0.17 3.93 11.14
CA ARG A 308 0.62 3.92 12.39
C ARG A 308 0.09 4.93 13.39
N ARG A 309 -0.21 6.16 12.95
CA ARG A 309 -0.78 7.22 13.82
C ARG A 309 -2.16 6.85 14.36
N LYS A 310 -2.96 6.11 13.60
CA LYS A 310 -4.30 5.63 14.00
C LYS A 310 -4.30 4.29 14.75
N GLY A 311 -3.15 3.62 14.88
CA GLY A 311 -3.07 2.28 15.46
C GLY A 311 -3.89 1.25 14.67
N ILE A 312 -3.82 1.34 13.34
CA ILE A 312 -4.50 0.44 12.41
C ILE A 312 -3.45 -0.44 11.75
N GLU A 313 -3.66 -1.75 11.84
CA GLU A 313 -2.74 -2.74 11.31
C GLU A 313 -2.95 -2.92 9.81
N ARG A 314 -1.90 -3.33 9.08
CA ARG A 314 -1.90 -3.53 7.63
C ARG A 314 -3.14 -4.32 7.14
N HIS A 315 -3.48 -5.40 7.83
CA HIS A 315 -4.56 -6.31 7.47
C HIS A 315 -5.97 -5.72 7.68
N GLU A 316 -6.10 -4.58 8.37
CA GLU A 316 -7.34 -3.83 8.59
C GLU A 316 -7.53 -2.70 7.54
N ILE A 317 -6.66 -2.61 6.54
CA ILE A 317 -6.65 -1.54 5.53
C ILE A 317 -7.14 -2.09 4.20
N ALA A 318 -8.06 -1.34 3.58
CA ALA A 318 -8.43 -1.51 2.18
C ALA A 318 -7.83 -0.39 1.33
N ALA A 319 -7.47 -0.68 0.08
CA ALA A 319 -7.03 0.33 -0.88
C ALA A 319 -7.60 0.13 -2.28
N ILE A 320 -7.82 1.22 -3.02
CA ILE A 320 -8.22 1.18 -4.43
C ILE A 320 -7.48 2.24 -5.25
N GLY A 321 -7.06 1.87 -6.46
CA GLY A 321 -6.28 2.71 -7.39
C GLY A 321 -6.33 2.21 -8.83
N ASP A 322 -5.62 2.88 -9.73
CA ASP A 322 -5.65 2.56 -11.16
C ASP A 322 -4.28 2.62 -11.87
N TYR A 323 -3.32 3.38 -11.34
CA TYR A 323 -2.07 3.63 -12.07
C TYR A 323 -0.81 3.20 -11.30
N SER A 324 0.33 3.15 -11.99
CA SER A 324 1.58 2.57 -11.46
C SER A 324 2.02 3.12 -10.10
N ASN A 325 1.70 4.38 -9.79
CA ASN A 325 1.97 5.02 -8.50
C ASN A 325 1.06 4.54 -7.35
N ASP A 326 0.00 3.79 -7.64
CA ASP A 326 -0.88 3.13 -6.66
C ASP A 326 -0.40 1.75 -6.23
N VAL A 327 0.40 1.07 -7.06
CA VAL A 327 0.89 -0.29 -6.79
C VAL A 327 1.44 -0.43 -5.35
N PRO A 328 2.30 0.46 -4.83
CA PRO A 328 2.80 0.35 -3.46
C PRO A 328 1.70 0.40 -2.39
N MET A 329 0.64 1.17 -2.62
CA MET A 329 -0.52 1.26 -1.71
C MET A 329 -1.39 0.01 -1.80
N LEU A 330 -1.62 -0.51 -3.00
CA LEU A 330 -2.40 -1.74 -3.22
C LEU A 330 -1.70 -2.97 -2.62
N GLU A 331 -0.39 -3.09 -2.79
CA GLU A 331 0.42 -4.15 -2.16
C GLU A 331 0.50 -4.00 -0.64
N TYR A 332 0.52 -2.76 -0.14
CA TYR A 332 0.54 -2.50 1.29
C TYR A 332 -0.79 -2.85 1.94
N ALA A 333 -1.95 -2.60 1.33
CA ALA A 333 -3.24 -2.88 1.96
C ALA A 333 -3.47 -4.38 2.24
N GLY A 334 -4.30 -4.68 3.23
CA GLY A 334 -4.74 -6.04 3.55
C GLY A 334 -5.77 -6.59 2.55
N VAL A 335 -6.53 -5.69 1.93
CA VAL A 335 -7.44 -5.97 0.82
C VAL A 335 -7.29 -4.85 -0.21
N SER A 336 -7.13 -5.19 -1.49
CA SER A 336 -6.96 -4.18 -2.54
C SER A 336 -7.92 -4.39 -3.71
N ALA A 337 -8.23 -3.29 -4.40
CA ALA A 337 -8.99 -3.33 -5.65
C ALA A 337 -8.33 -2.43 -6.71
N ALA A 338 -8.48 -2.81 -7.97
CA ALA A 338 -8.21 -1.96 -9.11
C ALA A 338 -9.51 -1.71 -9.88
N VAL A 339 -9.74 -0.49 -10.36
CA VAL A 339 -10.85 -0.22 -11.29
C VAL A 339 -10.56 -0.85 -12.66
N SER A 340 -11.59 -1.13 -13.46
CA SER A 340 -11.42 -1.85 -14.74
C SER A 340 -10.57 -1.08 -15.76
N ASN A 341 -10.53 0.25 -15.69
CA ASN A 341 -9.68 1.14 -16.48
C ASN A 341 -8.23 1.22 -15.98
N ALA A 342 -7.87 0.51 -14.91
CA ALA A 342 -6.52 0.49 -14.36
C ALA A 342 -5.50 -0.11 -15.33
N SER A 343 -4.25 0.29 -15.14
CA SER A 343 -3.07 -0.33 -15.74
C SER A 343 -2.95 -1.81 -15.39
N GLU A 344 -2.29 -2.59 -16.24
CA GLU A 344 -2.10 -4.03 -16.02
C GLU A 344 -1.28 -4.33 -14.76
N ASP A 345 -0.28 -3.50 -14.44
CA ASP A 345 0.51 -3.63 -13.21
C ASP A 345 -0.36 -3.46 -11.95
N CYS A 346 -1.32 -2.54 -11.97
CA CYS A 346 -2.28 -2.38 -10.87
C CYS A 346 -3.23 -3.57 -10.75
N LYS A 347 -3.78 -4.04 -11.87
CA LYS A 347 -4.68 -5.21 -11.89
C LYS A 347 -3.96 -6.47 -11.41
N ALA A 348 -2.68 -6.61 -11.70
CA ALA A 348 -1.88 -7.77 -11.32
C ALA A 348 -1.65 -7.89 -9.80
N VAL A 349 -1.60 -6.77 -9.07
CA VAL A 349 -1.39 -6.76 -7.61
C VAL A 349 -2.68 -6.65 -6.80
N ALA A 350 -3.79 -6.25 -7.43
CA ALA A 350 -5.07 -6.09 -6.76
C ALA A 350 -5.74 -7.43 -6.43
N ASP A 351 -6.37 -7.55 -5.27
CA ASP A 351 -7.16 -8.75 -4.93
C ASP A 351 -8.43 -8.87 -5.79
N ARG A 352 -8.94 -7.74 -6.27
CA ARG A 352 -10.19 -7.64 -7.03
C ARG A 352 -10.09 -6.59 -8.12
N ILE A 353 -10.83 -6.83 -9.20
CA ILE A 353 -11.10 -5.83 -10.23
C ILE A 353 -12.57 -5.43 -10.09
N VAL A 354 -12.83 -4.13 -10.00
CA VAL A 354 -14.19 -3.55 -9.94
C VAL A 354 -14.49 -2.77 -11.21
N GLU A 355 -15.69 -2.21 -11.32
CA GLU A 355 -16.07 -1.39 -12.47
C GLU A 355 -15.15 -0.17 -12.65
N SER A 356 -15.27 0.51 -13.79
CA SER A 356 -14.43 1.67 -14.07
C SER A 356 -14.76 2.84 -13.14
N ASN A 357 -13.88 3.84 -13.11
CA ASN A 357 -14.15 5.13 -12.47
C ASN A 357 -15.40 5.83 -13.03
N GLU A 358 -15.74 5.61 -14.30
CA GLU A 358 -16.96 6.14 -14.95
C GLU A 358 -18.24 5.45 -14.47
N GLU A 359 -18.14 4.19 -14.04
CA GLU A 359 -19.28 3.36 -13.63
C GLU A 359 -19.44 3.30 -12.10
N GLY A 360 -18.49 3.86 -11.36
CA GLY A 360 -18.50 3.93 -9.90
C GLY A 360 -17.90 2.73 -9.20
N GLY A 361 -16.81 2.15 -9.73
CA GLY A 361 -16.14 0.99 -9.12
C GLY A 361 -15.73 1.17 -7.65
N VAL A 362 -15.36 2.40 -7.24
CA VAL A 362 -15.12 2.73 -5.82
C VAL A 362 -16.36 2.44 -4.96
N ALA A 363 -17.56 2.74 -5.46
CA ALA A 363 -18.80 2.45 -4.73
C ALA A 363 -18.99 0.94 -4.51
N SER A 364 -18.79 0.14 -5.56
CA SER A 364 -18.90 -1.32 -5.49
C SER A 364 -17.91 -1.91 -4.50
N PHE A 365 -16.67 -1.41 -4.49
CA PHE A 365 -15.64 -1.86 -3.54
C PHE A 365 -16.03 -1.53 -2.10
N VAL A 366 -16.45 -0.29 -1.84
CA VAL A 366 -16.93 0.16 -0.52
C VAL A 366 -18.12 -0.68 -0.05
N ASP A 367 -19.11 -0.91 -0.91
CA ASP A 367 -20.32 -1.66 -0.55
C ASP A 367 -19.96 -3.12 -0.18
N SER A 368 -18.96 -3.71 -0.84
CA SER A 368 -18.44 -5.03 -0.47
C SER A 368 -17.79 -5.05 0.91
N ILE A 369 -17.06 -3.99 1.29
CA ILE A 369 -16.43 -3.85 2.61
C ILE A 369 -17.49 -3.67 3.70
N LEU A 370 -18.48 -2.80 3.47
CA LEU A 370 -19.53 -2.51 4.44
C LEU A 370 -20.47 -3.70 4.66
N SER A 371 -20.73 -4.50 3.64
CA SER A 371 -21.55 -5.71 3.75
C SER A 371 -20.91 -6.77 4.65
N ASN A 372 -19.58 -6.94 4.56
CA ASN A 372 -18.83 -7.88 5.40
C ASN A 372 -18.73 -7.47 6.87
N ARG A 373 -18.97 -6.19 7.21
CA ARG A 373 -18.99 -5.70 8.61
C ARG A 373 -20.32 -5.95 9.33
N ARG A 374 -21.39 -6.26 8.59
CA ARG A 374 -22.74 -6.50 9.15
C ARG A 374 -23.01 -7.97 9.46
N GLN A 375 -22.11 -8.86 9.05
CA GLN A 375 -22.11 -10.29 9.37
C GLN A 375 -21.22 -10.54 10.59
#